data_AF-A0A434PRP0-F1
#
_entry.id   AF-A0A434PRP0-F1
#
_cell.length_a   1.000
_cell.length_b   1.000
_cell.length_c   1.000
_cell.angle_alpha   90.00
_cell.angle_beta   90.00
_cell.angle_gamma   90.00
#
_symmetry.space_group_name_H-M   'P 1'
#
loop_
_entity.id
_entity.type
_entity.pdbx_description
1 polymer ?
#
loop_
_entity_poly.entity_id
_entity_poly.type
_entity_poly.pdbx_seq_one_letter_code
_entity_poly.pdbx_strand_id
1 'polypeptide(L)'
;RHAAPAAHVEWCASRYRSYRPSDDHYTSYSGEQRPCISPYLDASAAERVAQPADDSASYVEATDTWSMDGNVPADETGGAQLPPHHVEYCFSRYRSYRPEDNTYQPYSGGPRRQCE
;
A
#
# COMPACT_ATOMS: atom_id res chain seq x y z
N ARG A 1 -12.40 -17.79 -1.72
CA ARG A 1 -12.26 -16.86 -2.86
C ARG A 1 -12.13 -15.48 -2.23
N HIS A 2 -10.95 -14.87 -2.24
CA HIS A 2 -10.80 -13.49 -1.76
C HIS A 2 -11.07 -12.59 -2.94
N ALA A 3 -12.14 -11.81 -2.87
CA ALA A 3 -12.44 -10.82 -3.90
C ALA A 3 -11.49 -9.64 -3.70
N ALA A 4 -10.54 -9.47 -4.60
CA ALA A 4 -9.69 -8.29 -4.63
C ALA A 4 -10.51 -7.04 -4.99
N PRO A 5 -10.12 -5.84 -4.53
CA PRO A 5 -10.76 -4.57 -4.90
C PRO A 5 -10.93 -4.42 -6.41
N ALA A 6 -12.04 -3.82 -6.86
CA ALA A 6 -12.25 -3.53 -8.28
C ALA A 6 -11.08 -2.70 -8.87
N ALA A 7 -10.65 -1.66 -8.18
CA ALA A 7 -9.51 -0.84 -8.61
C ALA A 7 -8.19 -1.64 -8.69
N HIS A 8 -7.97 -2.60 -7.79
CA HIS A 8 -6.83 -3.50 -7.86
C HIS A 8 -6.90 -4.41 -9.09
N VAL A 9 -8.06 -5.05 -9.29
CA VAL A 9 -8.30 -5.97 -10.41
C VAL A 9 -8.12 -5.26 -11.75
N GLU A 10 -8.68 -4.05 -11.90
CA GLU A 10 -8.56 -3.27 -13.14
C GLU A 10 -7.12 -2.87 -13.44
N TRP A 11 -6.38 -2.42 -12.42
CA TRP A 11 -4.97 -2.09 -12.57
C TRP A 11 -4.15 -3.32 -12.97
N CYS A 12 -4.36 -4.45 -12.30
CA CYS A 12 -3.64 -5.69 -12.58
C CYS A 12 -3.94 -6.23 -13.99
N ALA A 13 -5.20 -6.19 -14.41
CA ALA A 13 -5.63 -6.60 -15.75
C ALA A 13 -5.03 -5.70 -16.86
N SER A 14 -4.92 -4.39 -16.61
CA SER A 14 -4.26 -3.44 -17.51
C SER A 14 -2.76 -3.66 -17.58
N ARG A 15 -2.12 -3.92 -16.43
CA ARG A 15 -0.66 -4.03 -16.31
C ARG A 15 -0.10 -5.35 -16.83
N TYR A 16 -0.82 -6.46 -16.62
CA TYR A 16 -0.37 -7.81 -16.95
C TYR A 16 -1.40 -8.51 -17.84
N ARG A 17 -1.03 -8.76 -19.10
CA ARG A 17 -1.89 -9.48 -20.06
C ARG A 17 -2.29 -10.89 -19.62
N SER A 18 -1.51 -11.53 -18.75
CA SER A 18 -1.72 -12.88 -18.24
C SER A 18 -2.42 -12.92 -16.88
N TYR A 19 -2.93 -11.79 -16.40
CA TYR A 19 -3.60 -11.70 -15.10
C TYR A 19 -4.93 -12.46 -15.08
N ARG A 20 -5.19 -13.16 -13.97
CA ARG A 20 -6.41 -13.90 -13.69
C ARG A 20 -7.09 -13.34 -12.45
N PRO A 21 -8.28 -12.72 -12.58
CA PRO A 21 -8.98 -12.10 -11.47
C PRO A 21 -9.53 -13.11 -10.44
N SER A 22 -9.71 -14.38 -10.82
CA SER A 22 -10.24 -15.42 -9.93
C SER A 22 -9.34 -15.70 -8.72
N ASP A 23 -8.03 -15.63 -8.93
CA ASP A 23 -7.02 -16.03 -7.96
C ASP A 23 -6.00 -14.92 -7.67
N ASP A 24 -6.10 -13.77 -8.33
CA ASP A 24 -5.17 -12.64 -8.21
C ASP A 24 -3.71 -12.94 -8.63
N HIS A 25 -3.54 -13.74 -9.68
CA HIS A 25 -2.21 -14.14 -10.16
C HIS A 25 -2.00 -13.76 -11.62
N TYR A 26 -0.74 -13.52 -11.97
CA TYR A 26 -0.29 -13.37 -13.35
C TYR A 26 0.86 -14.33 -13.66
N THR A 27 1.02 -14.70 -14.93
CA THR A 27 2.15 -15.51 -15.38
C THR A 27 3.33 -14.61 -15.71
N SER A 28 4.45 -14.83 -15.01
CA SER A 28 5.73 -14.15 -15.24
C SER A 28 6.45 -14.69 -16.47
N TYR A 29 7.52 -14.01 -16.91
CA TYR A 29 8.30 -14.43 -18.09
C TYR A 29 8.96 -15.81 -17.96
N SER A 30 9.22 -16.26 -16.73
CA SER A 30 9.73 -17.60 -16.43
C SER A 30 8.64 -18.68 -16.43
N GLY A 31 7.38 -18.33 -16.70
CA GLY A 31 6.24 -19.25 -16.68
C GLY A 31 5.64 -19.48 -15.28
N GLU A 32 6.24 -18.89 -14.24
CA GLU A 32 5.73 -19.01 -12.87
C GLU A 32 4.55 -18.07 -12.61
N GLN A 33 3.55 -18.56 -11.88
CA GLN A 33 2.41 -17.77 -11.40
C GLN A 33 2.83 -16.93 -10.19
N ARG A 34 2.64 -15.62 -10.26
CA ARG A 34 2.97 -14.69 -9.17
C ARG A 34 1.74 -13.87 -8.78
N PRO A 35 1.57 -13.56 -7.47
CA PRO A 35 0.49 -12.69 -7.03
C PRO A 35 0.67 -11.28 -7.61
N CYS A 36 -0.44 -10.63 -7.96
CA CYS A 36 -0.37 -9.23 -8.36
C CYS A 36 -0.16 -8.35 -7.13
N ILE A 37 0.70 -7.33 -7.24
CA ILE A 37 0.88 -6.32 -6.21
C ILE A 37 0.58 -4.97 -6.85
N SER A 38 -0.51 -4.36 -6.42
CA SER A 38 -0.91 -3.03 -6.86
C SER A 38 -1.02 -2.09 -5.67
N PRO A 39 -0.84 -0.77 -5.86
CA PRO A 39 -1.03 0.22 -4.80
C PRO A 39 -2.49 0.30 -4.31
N TYR A 40 -3.43 -0.34 -5.02
CA TYR A 40 -4.86 -0.34 -4.70
C TYR A 40 -5.30 -1.60 -3.94
N LEU A 41 -4.38 -2.47 -3.52
CA LEU A 41 -4.68 -3.64 -2.67
C LEU A 41 -5.52 -3.26 -1.46
N ASP A 42 -5.15 -2.17 -0.78
CA ASP A 42 -5.79 -1.70 0.46
C ASP A 42 -6.88 -0.64 0.24
N ALA A 43 -7.07 -0.15 -0.99
CA ALA A 43 -8.07 0.89 -1.30
C ALA A 43 -9.51 0.43 -1.01
N SER A 44 -9.75 -0.88 -0.93
CA SER A 44 -11.04 -1.44 -0.51
C SER A 44 -11.34 -1.31 0.99
N ALA A 45 -10.35 -0.96 1.83
CA ALA A 45 -10.60 -0.58 3.22
C ALA A 45 -11.07 0.89 3.32
N ALA A 46 -10.60 1.75 2.43
CA ALA A 46 -11.00 3.15 2.36
C ALA A 46 -12.39 3.34 1.74
N GLU A 47 -12.76 2.57 0.72
CA GLU A 47 -14.07 2.69 0.04
C GLU A 47 -15.24 2.23 0.93
N ARG A 48 -15.01 1.35 1.94
CA ARG A 48 -16.07 0.98 2.90
C ARG A 48 -16.42 2.07 3.91
N VAL A 49 -15.68 3.18 3.91
CA VAL A 49 -16.03 4.39 4.69
C VAL A 49 -16.92 5.34 3.87
N ALA A 50 -17.13 5.07 2.58
CA ALA A 50 -17.89 5.93 1.65
C ALA A 50 -19.17 5.28 1.11
N GLN A 51 -19.82 4.40 1.87
CA GLN A 51 -21.21 4.00 1.61
C GLN A 51 -22.15 4.64 2.65
N PRO A 52 -22.87 5.72 2.32
CA PRO A 52 -24.03 6.11 3.10
C PRO A 52 -25.11 5.05 2.86
N ALA A 53 -25.33 4.19 3.86
CA ALA A 53 -26.59 3.47 3.95
C ALA A 53 -27.62 4.47 4.49
N ASP A 54 -28.48 4.94 3.60
CA ASP A 54 -29.67 5.71 3.92
C ASP A 54 -30.50 5.07 5.04
N ASP A 55 -31.08 5.96 5.85
CA ASP A 55 -32.12 5.79 6.87
C ASP A 55 -31.72 5.26 8.26
N SER A 56 -31.27 6.17 9.14
CA SER A 56 -32.05 6.52 10.34
C SER A 56 -31.50 7.78 11.00
N ALA A 57 -32.34 8.80 11.05
CA ALA A 57 -32.07 10.03 11.77
C ALA A 57 -32.07 9.79 13.29
N SER A 58 -31.02 10.23 13.99
CA SER A 58 -31.16 10.95 15.27
C SER A 58 -29.85 11.60 15.71
N TYR A 59 -29.83 12.94 15.66
CA TYR A 59 -29.19 13.89 16.58
C TYR A 59 -27.98 13.42 17.42
N VAL A 60 -26.80 14.01 17.19
CA VAL A 60 -26.31 15.16 17.99
C VAL A 60 -25.19 15.90 17.25
N GLU A 61 -25.15 17.19 17.55
CA GLU A 61 -24.36 18.27 17.00
C GLU A 61 -22.87 18.22 17.39
N ALA A 62 -22.09 18.90 16.55
CA ALA A 62 -20.70 19.31 16.63
C ALA A 62 -19.96 19.18 17.98
N THR A 63 -18.78 18.56 17.89
CA THR A 63 -17.62 19.06 18.61
C THR A 63 -16.49 19.30 17.62
N ASP A 64 -16.25 20.58 17.36
CA ASP A 64 -14.98 21.13 16.94
C ASP A 64 -13.86 20.52 17.82
N THR A 65 -13.00 19.70 17.23
CA THR A 65 -11.72 19.36 17.87
C THR A 65 -10.64 19.29 16.81
N TRP A 66 -10.02 20.43 16.57
CA TRP A 66 -8.61 20.44 16.20
C TRP A 66 -7.81 19.94 17.40
N SER A 67 -7.59 18.63 17.49
CA SER A 67 -6.58 18.05 18.38
C SER A 67 -5.28 17.87 17.62
N MET A 68 -4.47 18.92 17.66
CA MET A 68 -3.01 18.78 17.71
C MET A 68 -2.67 18.13 19.06
N ASP A 69 -2.58 16.81 19.12
CA ASP A 69 -1.86 16.06 20.15
C ASP A 69 -1.68 14.63 19.61
N GLY A 70 -0.50 14.18 19.22
CA GLY A 70 0.67 14.17 20.09
C GLY A 70 0.82 12.85 20.85
N ASN A 71 0.08 11.77 20.49
CA ASN A 71 0.36 10.45 21.05
C ASN A 71 -0.19 9.30 20.19
N VAL A 72 0.66 8.71 19.34
CA VAL A 72 0.43 7.34 18.85
C VAL A 72 1.35 6.43 19.67
N PRO A 73 0.82 5.51 20.48
CA PRO A 73 1.64 4.56 21.21
C PRO A 73 2.40 3.70 20.21
N ALA A 74 3.73 3.85 20.25
CA ALA A 74 4.68 3.01 19.54
C ALA A 74 4.64 1.61 20.16
N ASP A 75 3.87 0.72 19.55
CA ASP A 75 4.01 -0.72 19.79
C ASP A 75 4.43 -1.40 18.48
N GLU A 76 5.76 -1.54 18.37
CA GLU A 76 6.43 -2.78 17.96
C GLU A 76 6.26 -3.25 16.50
N THR A 77 6.90 -2.55 15.56
CA THR A 77 7.70 -3.21 14.51
C THR A 77 8.85 -2.28 14.13
N GLY A 78 10.05 -2.57 14.63
CA GLY A 78 11.24 -1.72 14.53
C GLY A 78 11.75 -1.46 13.12
N GLY A 79 11.10 -0.53 12.41
CA GLY A 79 11.70 0.26 11.34
C GLY A 79 11.69 1.71 11.80
N ALA A 80 12.83 2.40 11.72
CA ALA A 80 12.88 3.84 11.94
C ALA A 80 11.73 4.48 11.16
N GLN A 81 10.80 5.15 11.84
CA GLN A 81 9.63 5.73 11.19
C GLN A 81 10.12 6.94 10.37
N LEU A 82 10.65 6.66 9.19
CA LEU A 82 11.11 7.66 8.24
C LEU A 82 9.92 8.50 7.82
N PRO A 83 10.12 9.80 7.54
CA PRO A 83 9.06 10.63 7.02
C PRO A 83 8.42 9.99 5.78
N PRO A 84 7.09 10.04 5.60
CA PRO A 84 6.42 9.44 4.45
C PRO A 84 7.00 9.91 3.10
N HIS A 85 7.35 11.20 3.02
CA HIS A 85 7.96 11.78 1.82
C HIS A 85 9.33 11.17 1.46
N HIS A 86 10.13 10.79 2.47
CA HIS A 86 11.43 10.15 2.27
C HIS A 86 11.25 8.74 1.73
N VAL A 87 10.33 7.98 2.33
CA VAL A 87 9.98 6.62 1.91
C VAL A 87 9.49 6.62 0.46
N GLU A 88 8.57 7.52 0.10
CA GLU A 88 8.05 7.68 -1.26
C GLU A 88 9.16 8.02 -2.27
N TYR A 89 10.04 8.97 -1.92
CA TYR A 89 11.20 9.32 -2.74
C TYR A 89 12.11 8.11 -2.97
N CYS A 90 12.48 7.39 -1.92
CA CYS A 90 13.35 6.22 -2.01
C CYS A 90 12.71 5.08 -2.82
N PHE A 91 11.42 4.82 -2.64
CA PHE A 91 10.68 3.82 -3.43
C PHE A 91 10.63 4.16 -4.91
N SER A 92 10.43 5.44 -5.26
CA SER A 92 10.40 5.88 -6.65
C SER A 92 11.77 5.80 -7.32
N ARG A 93 12.83 6.11 -6.58
CA ARG A 93 14.21 6.17 -7.08
C ARG A 93 14.87 4.80 -7.15
N TYR A 94 14.66 3.96 -6.15
CA TYR A 94 15.31 2.67 -6.01
C TYR A 94 14.27 1.55 -5.94
N ARG A 95 14.17 0.80 -7.04
CA ARG A 95 13.29 -0.38 -7.17
C ARG A 95 13.53 -1.48 -6.12
N SER A 96 14.69 -1.47 -5.46
CA SER A 96 15.16 -2.45 -4.48
C SER A 96 15.18 -1.89 -3.04
N TYR A 97 14.55 -0.73 -2.83
CA TYR A 97 14.45 -0.08 -1.53
C TYR A 97 13.68 -0.95 -0.53
N ARG A 98 14.13 -0.89 0.72
CA ARG A 98 13.51 -1.53 1.89
C ARG A 98 13.26 -0.47 2.96
N PRO A 99 12.02 -0.24 3.37
CA PRO A 99 11.70 0.74 4.40
C PRO A 99 12.12 0.29 5.80
N GLU A 100 12.30 -1.02 6.04
CA GLU A 100 12.62 -1.57 7.37
C GLU A 100 14.00 -1.10 7.87
N ASP A 101 14.97 -1.01 6.98
CA ASP A 101 16.36 -0.68 7.27
C ASP A 101 16.89 0.55 6.50
N ASN A 102 15.99 1.26 5.79
CA ASN A 102 16.30 2.41 4.94
C ASN A 102 17.37 2.12 3.86
N THR A 103 17.46 0.89 3.36
CA THR A 103 18.51 0.51 2.42
C THR A 103 18.00 0.19 1.02
N TYR A 104 18.86 0.29 0.01
CA TYR A 104 18.62 -0.17 -1.35
C TYR A 104 19.82 -0.95 -1.91
N GLN A 105 19.59 -1.72 -2.99
CA GLN A 105 20.62 -2.45 -3.72
C GLN A 105 21.09 -1.64 -4.95
N PRO A 106 22.38 -1.23 -5.04
CA PRO A 106 22.91 -0.54 -6.22
C PRO A 106 22.91 -1.41 -7.48
N TYR A 107 22.75 -0.77 -8.64
CA TYR A 107 22.78 -1.46 -9.95
C TYR A 107 24.15 -2.05 -10.32
N SER A 108 25.23 -1.45 -9.81
CA SER A 108 26.60 -1.98 -9.96
C SER A 108 26.82 -3.32 -9.24
N GLY A 109 25.85 -3.80 -8.46
CA GLY A 109 26.04 -4.86 -7.48
C GLY A 109 26.77 -4.35 -6.23
N GLY A 110 26.89 -5.23 -5.23
CA GLY A 110 27.59 -4.94 -3.96
C GLY A 110 26.69 -5.00 -2.71
N PRO A 111 27.17 -4.52 -1.56
CA PRO A 111 26.34 -4.41 -0.36
C PRO A 111 25.23 -3.37 -0.51
N ARG A 112 24.17 -3.51 0.29
CA ARG A 112 23.08 -2.52 0.35
C ARG A 112 23.58 -1.19 0.89
N ARG A 113 23.01 -0.08 0.41
CA ARG A 113 23.37 1.29 0.79
C ARG A 113 22.19 2.01 1.41
N GLN A 114 22.45 2.93 2.33
CA GLN A 114 21.44 3.81 2.92
C GLN A 114 20.85 4.75 1.88
N CYS A 115 19.54 5.00 1.98
CA CYS A 115 18.85 6.03 1.20
C CYS A 115 18.89 7.36 1.95
N GLU A 116 19.30 8.42 1.25
CA GLU A 116 19.42 9.80 1.74
C GLU A 116 18.64 10.76 0.84
#